data_AF-A0A851Z3B3-F1
#
_entry.id   AF-A0A851Z3B3-F1
#
_cell.length_a   1.000
_cell.length_b   1.000
_cell.length_c   1.000
_cell.angle_alpha   90.00
_cell.angle_beta   90.00
_cell.angle_gamma   90.00
#
_symmetry.space_group_name_H-M   'P 1'
#
loop_
_entity.id
_entity.type
_entity.pdbx_description
1 polymer ?
#
loop_
_entity_poly.entity_id
_entity_poly.type
_entity_poly.pdbx_seq_one_letter_code
_entity_poly.pdbx_strand_id
1 'polypeptide(L)'
;INENPSHYKLKLSGTVKSPKINFDPPFLMLTPVPLDVKTEATIKIIPQDYIRQSQIQVELPELELEDGDRIYPFSVQFPEGQMVVLSRDGTNKELICHISFRSSRPVSLLGNIFFIDQEEN
;
A
#
# COMPACT_ATOMS: atom_id res chain seq x y z
N ILE A 1 32.11 24.48 52.55
CA ILE A 1 30.64 24.37 52.38
C ILE A 1 30.26 25.07 51.09
N ASN A 2 29.34 24.45 50.32
CA ASN A 2 28.79 24.80 49.00
C ASN A 2 29.51 24.28 47.76
N GLU A 3 29.40 22.96 47.56
CA GLU A 3 29.26 22.39 46.22
C GLU A 3 27.78 22.35 45.84
N ASN A 4 27.37 23.10 44.82
CA ASN A 4 26.06 22.93 44.20
C ASN A 4 26.22 23.10 42.67
N PRO A 5 26.48 22.03 41.90
CA PRO A 5 26.50 22.13 40.46
C PRO A 5 25.07 22.35 39.99
N SER A 6 24.78 23.47 39.35
CA SER A 6 23.45 23.82 38.87
C SER A 6 22.92 22.73 37.93
N HIS A 7 21.93 21.95 38.35
CA HIS A 7 21.36 20.87 37.55
C HIS A 7 20.51 21.46 36.42
N TYR A 8 21.04 21.52 35.19
CA TYR A 8 20.26 21.89 34.01
C TYR A 8 19.25 20.79 33.69
N LYS A 9 17.95 21.09 33.82
CA LYS A 9 16.88 20.14 33.51
C LYS A 9 16.47 20.28 32.04
N LEU A 10 16.99 19.41 31.19
CA LEU A 10 16.50 19.27 29.81
C LEU A 10 15.17 18.51 29.83
N LYS A 11 14.14 19.11 29.23
CA LYS A 11 12.85 18.45 28.98
C LYS A 11 12.72 18.24 27.48
N LEU A 12 12.72 16.98 27.07
CA LEU A 12 12.41 16.57 25.70
C LEU A 12 10.94 16.14 25.63
N SER A 13 10.27 16.52 24.55
CA SER A 13 8.94 16.02 24.20
C SER A 13 8.90 15.73 22.72
N GLY A 14 8.18 14.68 22.34
CA GLY A 14 7.96 14.30 20.95
C GLY A 14 6.62 13.60 20.80
N THR A 15 6.12 13.56 19.57
CA THR A 15 4.91 12.83 19.19
C THR A 15 5.33 11.62 18.39
N VAL A 16 4.90 10.43 18.80
CA VAL A 16 5.07 9.22 18.00
C VAL A 16 4.00 9.28 16.90
N LYS A 17 4.44 9.14 15.65
CA LYS A 17 3.53 9.01 14.51
C LYS A 17 3.35 7.54 14.18
N SER A 18 2.12 7.16 13.83
CA SER A 18 1.80 5.82 13.34
C SER A 18 2.08 5.77 11.85
N PRO A 19 2.66 4.66 11.32
CA PRO A 19 2.77 4.43 9.90
C PRO A 19 1.41 4.52 9.21
N LYS A 20 1.39 5.04 7.99
CA LYS A 20 0.18 5.17 7.16
C LYS A 20 0.51 4.97 5.70
N ILE A 21 -0.45 4.44 4.94
CA ILE A 21 -0.35 4.28 3.50
C ILE A 21 -1.41 5.16 2.83
N ASN A 22 -0.98 5.97 1.86
CA ASN A 22 -1.89 6.68 0.96
C ASN A 22 -1.69 6.19 -0.48
N PHE A 23 -2.65 6.54 -1.35
CA PHE A 23 -2.66 6.10 -2.74
C PHE A 23 -2.93 7.26 -3.70
N ASP A 24 -2.26 7.23 -4.85
CA ASP A 24 -2.49 8.14 -5.97
C ASP A 24 -2.58 7.35 -7.29
N PRO A 25 -3.75 7.29 -7.96
CA PRO A 25 -5.04 7.86 -7.54
C PRO A 25 -5.68 7.10 -6.34
N PRO A 26 -6.60 7.74 -5.59
CA PRO A 26 -7.28 7.14 -4.45
C PRO A 26 -8.37 6.12 -4.82
N PHE A 27 -8.84 6.13 -6.07
CA PHE A 27 -9.76 5.13 -6.62
C PHE A 27 -9.41 4.86 -8.08
N LEU A 28 -9.70 3.64 -8.54
CA LEU A 28 -9.45 3.22 -9.91
C LEU A 28 -10.74 2.86 -10.61
N MET A 29 -10.86 3.30 -11.86
CA MET A 29 -11.88 2.83 -12.78
C MET A 29 -11.19 2.32 -14.04
N LEU A 30 -11.22 1.02 -14.24
CA LEU A 30 -10.65 0.39 -15.43
C LEU A 30 -11.65 0.44 -16.58
N THR A 31 -11.15 0.72 -17.77
CA THR A 31 -11.99 0.71 -18.97
C THR A 31 -12.46 -0.72 -19.27
N PRO A 32 -13.72 -0.92 -19.68
CA PRO A 32 -14.18 -2.22 -20.15
C PRO A 32 -13.31 -2.73 -21.30
N VAL A 33 -13.00 -4.02 -21.26
CA VAL A 33 -12.22 -4.71 -22.28
C VAL A 33 -12.90 -6.01 -22.71
N PRO A 34 -12.62 -6.53 -23.91
CA PRO A 34 -13.07 -7.85 -24.32
C PRO A 34 -12.58 -8.96 -23.37
N LEU A 35 -13.19 -10.13 -23.49
CA LEU A 35 -12.74 -11.33 -22.77
C LEU A 35 -11.28 -11.63 -23.09
N ASP A 36 -10.56 -12.11 -22.08
CA ASP A 36 -9.14 -12.48 -22.14
C ASP A 36 -8.17 -11.36 -22.52
N VAL A 37 -8.65 -10.13 -22.66
CA VAL A 37 -7.80 -8.95 -22.86
C VAL A 37 -7.44 -8.37 -21.50
N LYS A 38 -6.14 -8.12 -21.28
CA LYS A 38 -5.65 -7.45 -20.08
C LYS A 38 -5.83 -5.95 -20.20
N THR A 39 -6.41 -5.32 -19.17
CA THR A 39 -6.32 -3.88 -18.96
C THR A 39 -5.47 -3.61 -17.71
N GLU A 40 -4.81 -2.46 -17.65
CA GLU A 40 -3.88 -2.13 -16.58
C GLU A 40 -4.02 -0.67 -16.17
N ALA A 41 -3.85 -0.40 -14.87
CA ALA A 41 -3.67 0.93 -14.33
C ALA A 41 -2.48 0.93 -13.37
N THR A 42 -1.81 2.08 -13.29
CA THR A 42 -0.71 2.32 -12.37
C THR A 42 -1.20 3.15 -11.19
N ILE A 43 -0.86 2.73 -9.97
CA ILE A 43 -1.01 3.53 -8.77
C ILE A 43 0.36 3.78 -8.14
N LYS A 44 0.46 4.90 -7.42
CA LYS A 44 1.52 5.14 -6.46
C LYS A 44 1.00 4.79 -5.08
N ILE A 45 1.77 4.00 -4.35
CA ILE A 45 1.61 3.78 -2.93
C ILE A 45 2.57 4.73 -2.25
N ILE A 46 2.05 5.52 -1.32
CA ILE A 46 2.75 6.62 -0.64
C ILE A 46 2.80 6.30 0.85
N PRO A 47 3.84 5.57 1.31
CA PRO A 47 4.03 5.27 2.72
C PRO A 47 4.41 6.57 3.46
N GLN A 48 3.95 6.70 4.70
CA GLN A 48 4.24 7.85 5.56
C GLN A 48 4.57 7.39 6.97
N ASP A 49 5.52 8.08 7.59
CA ASP A 49 5.89 7.89 8.99
C ASP A 49 6.39 6.48 9.36
N TYR A 50 6.79 5.67 8.37
CA TYR A 50 7.48 4.40 8.63
C TYR A 50 8.88 4.68 9.13
N ILE A 51 9.26 4.06 10.25
CA ILE A 51 10.59 4.20 10.87
C ILE A 51 11.52 3.01 10.56
N ARG A 52 11.00 1.96 9.94
CA ARG A 52 11.69 0.72 9.58
C ARG A 52 11.22 0.27 8.20
N GLN A 53 11.97 -0.65 7.60
CA GLN A 53 11.51 -1.31 6.38
C GLN A 53 10.29 -2.18 6.69
N SER A 54 9.30 -2.13 5.81
CA SER A 54 8.07 -2.92 5.92
C SER A 54 7.72 -3.49 4.55
N GLN A 55 7.40 -4.77 4.49
CA GLN A 55 6.94 -5.40 3.26
C GLN A 55 5.42 -5.22 3.15
N ILE A 56 4.96 -4.73 2.01
CA ILE A 56 3.52 -4.67 1.72
C ILE A 56 3.04 -6.05 1.28
N GLN A 57 1.89 -6.48 1.77
CA GLN A 57 1.12 -7.62 1.28
C GLN A 57 -0.10 -7.09 0.53
N VAL A 58 -0.64 -7.89 -0.40
CA VAL A 58 -1.82 -7.49 -1.17
C VAL A 58 -2.89 -8.55 -1.10
N GLU A 59 -4.09 -8.14 -0.73
CA GLU A 59 -5.29 -8.95 -0.83
C GLU A 59 -6.14 -8.44 -2.00
N LEU A 60 -6.48 -9.36 -2.90
CA LEU A 60 -7.24 -9.07 -4.11
C LEU A 60 -8.69 -9.52 -3.92
N PRO A 61 -9.66 -8.79 -4.49
CA PRO A 61 -11.05 -9.17 -4.34
C PRO A 61 -11.34 -10.46 -5.12
N GLU A 62 -11.96 -11.40 -4.42
CA GLU A 62 -12.53 -12.63 -4.98
C GLU A 62 -13.92 -12.34 -5.56
N LEU A 63 -14.25 -12.98 -6.69
CA LEU A 63 -15.57 -12.92 -7.30
C LEU A 63 -16.17 -14.32 -7.42
N GLU A 64 -17.32 -14.54 -6.79
CA GLU A 64 -18.14 -15.73 -6.97
C GLU A 64 -19.05 -15.56 -8.18
N LEU A 65 -19.05 -16.55 -9.07
CA LEU A 65 -19.82 -16.60 -10.30
C LEU A 65 -21.14 -17.34 -10.11
N GLU A 66 -22.04 -17.26 -11.09
CA GLU A 66 -23.38 -17.86 -11.00
C GLU A 66 -23.37 -19.39 -10.85
N ASP A 67 -22.32 -20.06 -11.32
CA ASP A 67 -22.12 -21.51 -11.17
C ASP A 67 -21.41 -21.89 -9.86
N GLY A 68 -21.14 -20.91 -8.99
CA GLY A 68 -20.45 -21.10 -7.71
C GLY A 68 -18.92 -21.10 -7.82
N ASP A 69 -18.36 -20.97 -9.03
CA ASP A 69 -16.91 -20.85 -9.21
C ASP A 69 -16.40 -19.52 -8.65
N ARG A 70 -15.20 -19.53 -8.06
CA ARG A 70 -14.53 -18.34 -7.53
C ARG A 70 -13.32 -17.98 -8.37
N ILE A 71 -13.25 -16.72 -8.79
CA ILE A 71 -12.17 -16.21 -9.62
C ILE A 71 -11.52 -14.97 -9.01
N TYR A 72 -10.25 -14.75 -9.36
CA TYR A 72 -9.47 -13.55 -9.03
C TYR A 72 -9.15 -12.83 -10.34
N PRO A 73 -10.01 -11.90 -10.80
CA PRO A 73 -9.82 -11.26 -12.09
C PRO A 73 -8.74 -10.16 -12.06
N PHE A 74 -8.30 -9.77 -10.85
CA PHE A 74 -7.23 -8.79 -10.66
C PHE A 74 -5.88 -9.48 -10.40
N SER A 75 -4.80 -8.79 -10.76
CA SER A 75 -3.44 -9.14 -10.40
C SER A 75 -2.61 -7.87 -10.19
N VAL A 76 -1.54 -7.96 -9.40
CA VAL A 76 -0.66 -6.82 -9.09
C VAL A 76 0.79 -7.12 -9.41
N GLN A 77 1.53 -6.10 -9.81
CA GLN A 77 2.97 -6.16 -10.04
C GLN A 77 3.67 -4.94 -9.44
N PHE A 78 4.81 -5.18 -8.80
CA PHE A 78 5.66 -4.16 -8.19
C PHE A 78 7.00 -4.12 -8.93
N PRO A 79 7.16 -3.28 -9.97
CA PRO A 79 8.38 -3.26 -10.78
C PRO A 79 9.64 -2.96 -9.96
N GLU A 80 9.56 -2.10 -8.94
CA GLU A 80 10.67 -1.79 -8.04
C GLU A 80 10.69 -2.62 -6.74
N GLY A 81 9.81 -3.62 -6.64
CA GLY A 81 9.60 -4.42 -5.44
C GLY A 81 8.60 -3.82 -4.44
N GLN A 82 8.29 -4.61 -3.43
CA GLN A 82 7.14 -4.40 -2.54
C GLN A 82 7.57 -3.93 -1.13
N MET A 83 8.80 -3.45 -0.99
CA MET A 83 9.38 -3.05 0.29
C MET A 83 9.30 -1.53 0.45
N VAL A 84 8.62 -1.08 1.51
CA VAL A 84 8.76 0.30 1.99
C VAL A 84 10.18 0.50 2.49
N VAL A 85 10.91 1.40 1.84
CA VAL A 85 12.29 1.74 2.18
C VAL A 85 12.41 3.21 2.58
N LEU A 86 13.27 3.47 3.56
CA LEU A 86 13.66 4.82 3.94
C LEU A 86 14.67 5.37 2.95
N SER A 87 14.45 6.59 2.49
CA SER A 87 15.45 7.37 1.77
C SER A 87 16.46 8.00 2.74
N ARG A 88 17.56 8.51 2.19
CA ARG A 88 18.66 9.09 2.97
C ARG A 88 18.27 10.35 3.74
N ASP A 89 17.22 11.04 3.30
CA ASP A 89 16.65 12.23 3.95
C ASP A 89 15.61 11.88 5.03
N GLY A 90 15.39 10.59 5.31
CA GLY A 90 14.45 10.12 6.33
C GLY A 90 12.99 10.11 5.86
N THR A 91 12.72 10.34 4.57
CA THR A 91 11.38 10.16 3.99
C THR A 91 11.15 8.71 3.57
N ASN A 92 9.89 8.33 3.32
CA ASN A 92 9.57 7.01 2.80
C ASN A 92 9.46 7.09 1.27
N LYS A 93 10.12 6.16 0.57
CA LYS A 93 10.07 6.13 -0.89
C LYS A 93 8.70 5.62 -1.35
N GLU A 94 8.13 6.28 -2.35
CA GLU A 94 6.94 5.82 -3.06
C GLU A 94 7.20 4.48 -3.77
N LEU A 95 6.17 3.66 -3.86
CA LEU A 95 6.16 2.40 -4.62
C LEU A 95 5.21 2.53 -5.80
N ILE A 96 5.60 2.00 -6.95
CA ILE A 96 4.70 1.86 -8.09
C ILE A 96 4.07 0.47 -8.04
N CYS A 97 2.76 0.41 -8.21
CA CYS A 97 2.02 -0.83 -8.34
C CYS A 97 1.19 -0.80 -9.62
N HIS A 98 1.36 -1.82 -10.45
CA HIS A 98 0.54 -2.04 -11.64
C HIS A 98 -0.59 -3.00 -11.29
N ILE A 99 -1.82 -2.51 -11.37
CA ILE A 99 -3.03 -3.31 -11.16
C ILE A 99 -3.56 -3.69 -12.53
N SER A 100 -3.64 -4.98 -12.80
CA SER A 100 -4.17 -5.54 -14.04
C SER A 100 -5.51 -6.24 -13.79
N PHE A 101 -6.43 -6.13 -14.75
CA PHE A 101 -7.67 -6.89 -14.80
C PHE A 101 -7.73 -7.74 -16.07
N ARG A 102 -8.15 -9.00 -15.94
CA ARG A 102 -8.43 -9.92 -17.05
C ARG A 102 -9.45 -10.95 -16.60
N SER A 103 -10.43 -11.25 -17.45
CA SER A 103 -11.39 -12.33 -17.23
C SER A 103 -11.67 -13.06 -18.53
N SER A 104 -11.77 -14.39 -18.47
CA SER A 104 -12.25 -15.23 -19.57
C SER A 104 -13.79 -15.32 -19.61
N ARG A 105 -14.48 -14.70 -18.64
CA ARG A 105 -15.94 -14.69 -18.50
C ARG A 105 -16.47 -13.26 -18.40
N PRO A 106 -17.67 -12.96 -18.94
CA PRO A 106 -18.27 -11.63 -18.79
C PRO A 106 -18.55 -11.34 -17.33
N VAL A 107 -17.86 -10.34 -16.75
CA VAL A 107 -18.01 -9.96 -15.34
C VAL A 107 -17.92 -8.45 -15.17
N SER A 108 -18.57 -7.95 -14.13
CA SER A 108 -18.41 -6.59 -13.61
C SER A 108 -18.19 -6.69 -12.10
N LEU A 109 -17.14 -6.05 -11.60
CA LEU A 109 -16.75 -6.12 -10.20
C LEU A 109 -16.44 -4.74 -9.65
N LEU A 110 -17.03 -4.43 -8.51
CA LEU A 110 -16.65 -3.33 -7.64
C LEU A 110 -16.17 -3.93 -6.32
N GLY A 111 -14.93 -3.64 -5.93
CA GLY A 111 -14.33 -4.20 -4.73
C GLY A 111 -13.09 -3.44 -4.30
N ASN A 112 -12.56 -3.83 -3.15
CA ASN A 112 -11.35 -3.25 -2.58
C ASN A 112 -10.16 -4.14 -2.88
N ILE A 113 -9.02 -3.53 -3.17
CA ILE A 113 -7.71 -4.16 -3.12
C ILE A 113 -7.04 -3.63 -1.85
N PHE A 114 -6.68 -4.51 -0.92
CA PHE A 114 -6.04 -4.10 0.33
C PHE A 114 -4.53 -4.21 0.19
N PHE A 115 -3.82 -3.16 0.61
CA PHE A 115 -2.36 -3.15 0.72
C PHE A 115 -2.04 -3.07 2.21
N ILE A 116 -1.50 -4.16 2.75
CA ILE A 116 -1.36 -4.37 4.19
C ILE A 116 0.11 -4.35 4.55
N ASP A 117 0.51 -3.59 5.57
CA ASP A 117 1.89 -3.60 6.06
C ASP A 117 2.13 -4.63 7.18
N GLN A 118 3.37 -4.70 7.68
CA GLN A 118 3.74 -5.60 8.79
C GLN A 118 3.05 -5.29 10.14
N GLU A 119 2.49 -4.10 10.30
CA GLU A 119 1.72 -3.69 11.48
C GLU A 119 0.22 -3.90 11.27
N GLU A 120 -0.18 -4.54 10.16
CA GLU A 120 -1.56 -4.78 9.75
C GLU A 120 -2.38 -3.49 9.55
N ASN A 121 -1.71 -2.40 9.15
CA ASN A 121 -2.38 -1.15 8.71
C ASN A 121 -2.99 -1.27 7.30
#